data_AF-K9D1L7-F1
#
_entry.id   AF-K9D1L7-F1
#
_cell.length_a   1.000
_cell.length_b   1.000
_cell.length_c   1.000
_cell.angle_alpha   90.00
_cell.angle_beta   90.00
_cell.angle_gamma   90.00
#
_symmetry.space_group_name_H-M   'P 1'
#
loop_
_entity.id
_entity.type
_entity.pdbx_description
1 polymer ?
#
loop_
_entity_poly.entity_id
_entity_poly.type
_entity_poly.pdbx_seq_one_letter_code
_entity_poly.pdbx_strand_id
1 'polypeptide(L)'
;MGTDELTRIHELAKRVTLLEKLVLRQQSRMDELLQRLEQTERVDRPHAAEKDPSAAAAARENEAAERAVPSVSDLLDEEMKTDLARAYGAPPPREQPTEGAQDRPPSAMARAAGSYARATGGKEPVRSDRAKQNEAARKKTADAAALAQIPTHELREKTPAERAADYIADYNALYEVQGTMFQKKKAQDDFIKQYEVQGMKCTNMRLRLSRPELEPRFVAVAPPRDADFWGMPLGNNLFAVVPNPFLVYGEEMHTAGGMREAFNSNYRPGTVYGHFTVKEAATFQFGTIGKVFRRGQLKAEV
;
A
#
# COMPACT_ATOMS: atom_id res chain seq x y z
N MET A 1 21.20 33.83 -14.03
CA MET A 1 19.86 33.25 -14.19
C MET A 1 19.29 33.80 -15.48
N GLY A 2 19.03 32.94 -16.45
CA GLY A 2 18.56 33.33 -17.78
C GLY A 2 17.10 33.78 -17.74
N THR A 3 16.71 34.67 -18.66
CA THR A 3 15.35 35.21 -18.79
C THR A 3 14.26 34.12 -18.88
N ASP A 4 14.59 32.94 -19.39
CA ASP A 4 13.70 31.77 -19.46
C ASP A 4 13.32 31.21 -18.09
N GLU A 5 14.23 31.24 -17.11
CA GLU A 5 13.96 30.72 -15.76
C GLU A 5 12.96 31.62 -15.03
N LEU A 6 13.09 32.94 -15.17
CA LEU A 6 12.13 33.89 -14.61
C LEU A 6 10.73 33.71 -15.22
N THR A 7 10.66 33.44 -16.52
CA THR A 7 9.40 33.27 -17.23
C THR A 7 8.69 31.99 -16.78
N ARG A 8 9.44 30.90 -16.58
CA ARG A 8 8.94 29.63 -16.05
C ARG A 8 8.46 29.75 -14.60
N ILE A 9 9.18 30.48 -13.75
CA ILE A 9 8.78 30.73 -12.36
C ILE A 9 7.48 31.55 -12.31
N HIS A 10 7.36 32.56 -13.17
CA HIS A 10 6.15 33.37 -13.25
C HIS A 10 4.93 32.57 -13.75
N GLU A 11 5.14 31.65 -14.68
CA GLU A 11 4.09 30.73 -15.13
C GLU A 11 3.65 29.75 -14.03
N LEU A 12 4.61 29.20 -13.28
CA LEU A 12 4.33 28.34 -12.12
C LEU A 12 3.52 29.09 -11.05
N ALA A 13 3.88 30.33 -10.76
CA ALA A 13 3.14 31.17 -9.82
C ALA A 13 1.67 31.33 -10.25
N LYS A 14 1.41 31.59 -11.55
CA LYS A 14 0.03 31.69 -12.07
C LYS A 14 -0.74 30.39 -11.91
N ARG A 15 -0.11 29.24 -12.17
CA ARG A 15 -0.73 27.91 -12.03
C ARG A 15 -1.07 27.61 -10.56
N VAL A 16 -0.16 27.94 -9.63
CA VAL A 16 -0.39 27.78 -8.19
C VAL A 16 -1.56 28.62 -7.73
N THR A 17 -1.61 29.90 -8.10
CA THR A 17 -2.75 30.78 -7.76
C THR A 17 -4.07 30.28 -8.33
N LEU A 18 -4.06 29.69 -9.53
CA LEU A 18 -5.26 29.11 -10.13
C LEU A 18 -5.72 27.86 -9.36
N LEU A 19 -4.78 27.01 -8.94
CA LEU A 19 -5.07 25.85 -8.10
C LEU A 19 -5.64 26.27 -6.73
N GLU A 20 -5.06 27.28 -6.08
CA GLU A 20 -5.59 27.83 -4.82
C GLU A 20 -7.04 28.29 -4.97
N LYS A 21 -7.36 29.01 -6.05
CA LYS A 21 -8.73 29.45 -6.35
C LYS A 21 -9.69 28.27 -6.57
N LEU A 22 -9.24 27.22 -7.25
CA LEU A 22 -10.04 26.01 -7.45
C LEU A 22 -10.30 25.28 -6.13
N VAL A 23 -9.27 25.14 -5.28
CA VAL A 23 -9.39 24.51 -3.96
C VAL A 23 -10.40 25.28 -3.10
N LEU A 24 -10.31 26.62 -3.07
CA LEU A 24 -11.25 27.45 -2.31
C LEU A 24 -12.70 27.31 -2.81
N ARG A 25 -12.92 27.22 -4.12
CA ARG A 25 -14.26 26.96 -4.68
C ARG A 25 -14.78 25.58 -4.30
N GLN A 26 -13.92 24.56 -4.33
CA GLN A 26 -14.30 23.21 -3.90
C GLN A 26 -14.62 23.17 -2.40
N GLN A 27 -13.86 23.89 -1.58
CA GLN A 27 -14.10 23.99 -0.14
C GLN A 27 -15.44 24.67 0.17
N SER A 28 -15.73 25.79 -0.48
CA SER A 28 -17.04 26.45 -0.37
C SER A 28 -18.20 25.52 -0.75
N ARG A 29 -18.03 24.72 -1.81
CA ARG A 29 -19.05 23.74 -2.24
C ARG A 29 -19.22 22.61 -1.21
N MET A 30 -18.14 22.14 -0.59
CA MET A 30 -18.22 21.15 0.49
C MET A 30 -18.93 21.72 1.72
N ASP A 31 -18.63 22.95 2.10
CA ASP A 31 -19.26 23.61 3.24
C ASP A 31 -20.77 23.81 3.02
N GLU A 32 -21.19 24.18 1.81
CA GLU A 32 -22.61 24.25 1.43
C GLU A 32 -23.31 22.88 1.52
N LEU A 33 -22.66 21.81 1.08
CA LEU A 33 -23.20 20.45 1.18
C LEU A 33 -23.31 19.99 2.63
N LEU A 34 -22.32 20.29 3.47
CA LEU A 34 -22.36 20.00 4.89
C LEU A 34 -23.49 20.76 5.58
N GLN A 35 -23.68 22.03 5.24
CA GLN A 35 -24.78 22.83 5.79
C GLN A 35 -26.15 22.27 5.40
N ARG A 36 -26.32 21.79 4.16
CA ARG A 36 -27.55 21.13 3.71
C ARG A 36 -27.78 19.81 4.45
N LEU A 37 -26.73 19.00 4.66
CA LEU A 37 -26.83 17.76 5.42
C LEU A 37 -27.21 18.01 6.88
N GLU A 38 -26.63 19.03 7.51
CA GLU A 38 -26.99 19.41 8.89
C GLU A 38 -28.43 19.95 8.98
N GLN A 39 -28.91 20.64 7.95
CA GLN A 39 -30.30 21.07 7.85
C GLN A 39 -31.25 19.87 7.69
N THR A 40 -30.91 18.89 6.84
CA THR A 40 -31.71 17.66 6.70
C THR A 40 -31.71 16.84 7.99
N GLU A 41 -30.57 16.73 8.69
CA GLU A 41 -30.48 16.02 9.97
C GLU A 41 -31.31 16.71 11.08
N ARG A 42 -31.40 18.05 11.05
CA ARG A 42 -32.27 18.81 11.96
C ARG A 42 -33.75 18.64 11.65
N VAL A 43 -34.12 18.50 10.38
CA VAL A 43 -35.50 18.25 9.93
C VAL A 43 -35.93 16.81 10.24
N ASP A 44 -35.00 15.85 10.13
CA ASP A 44 -35.24 14.42 10.40
C ASP A 44 -35.14 14.03 11.89
N ARG A 45 -34.83 14.98 12.79
CA ARG A 45 -34.88 14.74 14.24
C ARG A 45 -36.34 14.84 14.69
N PRO A 46 -37.07 13.73 14.93
CA PRO A 46 -38.46 13.82 15.35
C PRO A 46 -38.47 14.33 16.78
N HIS A 47 -39.25 15.38 17.03
CA HIS A 47 -39.70 15.67 18.39
C HIS A 47 -40.40 14.41 18.93
N ALA A 48 -39.90 13.90 20.05
CA ALA A 48 -40.52 12.81 20.77
C ALA A 48 -41.92 13.22 21.25
N ALA A 49 -42.97 12.82 20.52
CA ALA A 49 -44.32 12.64 21.03
C ALA A 49 -45.21 11.92 20.00
N GLU A 50 -45.71 10.75 20.44
CA GLU A 50 -47.03 10.15 20.13
C GLU A 50 -47.34 9.52 18.74
N LYS A 51 -47.35 8.18 18.77
CA LYS A 51 -48.28 7.17 18.19
C LYS A 51 -49.05 7.42 16.86
N ASP A 52 -48.99 6.35 16.06
CA ASP A 52 -50.04 5.70 15.24
C ASP A 52 -50.21 6.08 13.73
N PRO A 53 -50.78 5.17 12.90
CA PRO A 53 -50.07 4.59 11.75
C PRO A 53 -50.53 5.12 10.38
N SER A 54 -49.58 5.38 9.48
CA SER A 54 -49.85 5.59 8.05
C SER A 54 -48.66 5.16 7.19
N ALA A 55 -48.40 3.86 7.17
CA ALA A 55 -47.30 3.27 6.38
C ALA A 55 -47.68 2.94 4.93
N ALA A 56 -48.89 3.28 4.48
CA ALA A 56 -49.37 2.95 3.12
C ALA A 56 -49.37 4.14 2.14
N ALA A 57 -49.30 5.39 2.63
CA ALA A 57 -49.28 6.58 1.77
C ALA A 57 -47.85 6.98 1.35
N ALA A 58 -46.89 6.89 2.26
CA ALA A 58 -45.49 7.29 2.02
C ALA A 58 -44.74 6.38 1.03
N ALA A 59 -45.21 5.15 0.82
CA ALA A 59 -44.57 4.20 -0.11
C ALA A 59 -44.81 4.55 -1.60
N ARG A 60 -45.91 5.23 -1.93
CA ARG A 60 -46.24 5.59 -3.33
C ARG A 60 -45.57 6.87 -3.79
N GLU A 61 -45.17 7.76 -2.87
CA GLU A 61 -44.48 9.01 -3.20
C GLU A 61 -42.98 8.78 -3.46
N ASN A 62 -42.36 7.81 -2.76
CA ASN A 62 -40.97 7.40 -2.99
C ASN A 62 -40.76 6.65 -4.32
N GLU A 63 -41.73 5.86 -4.80
CA GLU A 63 -41.64 5.18 -6.10
C GLU A 63 -41.70 6.13 -7.31
N ALA A 64 -42.29 7.33 -7.14
CA ALA A 64 -42.32 8.36 -8.17
C ALA A 64 -41.02 9.19 -8.19
N ALA A 65 -40.37 9.38 -7.03
CA ALA A 65 -39.09 10.07 -6.92
C ALA A 65 -37.90 9.23 -7.41
N GLU A 66 -37.92 7.90 -7.22
CA GLU A 66 -36.85 7.00 -7.70
C GLU A 66 -36.82 6.83 -9.22
N ARG A 67 -37.92 7.11 -9.94
CA ARG A 67 -37.96 7.11 -11.41
C ARG A 67 -37.40 8.38 -12.05
N ALA A 68 -37.06 9.40 -11.27
CA ALA A 68 -36.61 10.71 -11.76
C ALA A 68 -35.15 11.02 -11.41
N VAL A 69 -34.29 10.00 -11.32
CA VAL A 69 -32.84 10.21 -11.18
C VAL A 69 -32.21 10.17 -12.58
N PRO A 70 -31.76 11.31 -13.14
CA PRO A 70 -31.09 11.32 -14.44
C PRO A 70 -29.80 10.52 -14.38
N SER A 71 -29.54 9.71 -15.41
CA SER A 71 -28.30 8.95 -15.52
C SER A 71 -27.12 9.93 -15.62
N VAL A 72 -25.95 9.54 -15.11
CA VAL A 72 -24.71 10.34 -15.26
C VAL A 72 -24.40 10.61 -16.74
N SER A 73 -24.86 9.75 -17.64
CA SER A 73 -24.77 9.95 -19.10
C SER A 73 -25.69 11.04 -19.66
N ASP A 74 -26.76 11.42 -18.96
CA ASP A 74 -27.70 12.46 -19.39
C ASP A 74 -27.24 13.86 -19.00
N LEU A 75 -26.28 13.97 -18.07
CA LEU A 75 -25.72 15.22 -17.55
C LEU A 75 -24.44 15.68 -18.27
N LEU A 76 -23.94 14.89 -19.22
CA LEU A 76 -22.73 15.21 -20.00
C LEU A 76 -23.13 15.79 -21.36
N ASP A 77 -22.62 16.98 -21.68
CA ASP A 77 -22.79 17.63 -22.99
C ASP A 77 -22.26 16.73 -24.13
N GLU A 78 -22.96 16.74 -25.27
CA GLU A 78 -22.66 15.88 -26.44
C GLU A 78 -21.24 16.10 -26.99
N GLU A 79 -20.69 17.30 -26.83
CA GLU A 79 -19.31 17.63 -27.18
C GLU A 79 -18.30 16.88 -26.28
N MET A 80 -18.56 16.83 -24.98
CA MET A 80 -17.70 16.15 -24.00
C MET A 80 -17.76 14.62 -24.11
N LYS A 81 -18.91 14.06 -24.53
CA LYS A 81 -19.04 12.64 -24.87
C LYS A 81 -18.20 12.28 -26.09
N THR A 82 -18.13 13.17 -27.08
CA THR A 82 -17.36 12.97 -28.32
C THR A 82 -15.85 13.01 -28.05
N ASP A 83 -15.40 13.92 -27.18
CA ASP A 83 -13.99 14.00 -26.79
C ASP A 83 -13.54 12.84 -25.90
N LEU A 84 -14.42 12.32 -25.02
CA LEU A 84 -14.16 11.09 -24.26
C LEU A 84 -14.08 9.86 -25.18
N ALA A 85 -14.98 9.75 -26.16
CA ALA A 85 -14.92 8.67 -27.14
C ALA A 85 -13.65 8.74 -28.01
N ARG A 86 -13.18 9.95 -28.35
CA ARG A 86 -11.91 10.18 -29.08
C ARG A 86 -10.67 9.87 -28.24
N ALA A 87 -10.68 10.25 -26.96
CA ALA A 87 -9.53 10.05 -26.06
C ALA A 87 -9.33 8.57 -25.67
N TYR A 88 -10.41 7.79 -25.62
CA TYR A 88 -10.38 6.40 -25.13
C TYR A 88 -10.70 5.35 -26.22
N GLY A 89 -10.99 5.77 -27.45
CA GLY A 89 -11.45 4.90 -28.55
C GLY A 89 -10.55 4.86 -29.78
N ALA A 90 -9.24 4.60 -29.65
CA ALA A 90 -8.41 3.91 -30.66
C ALA A 90 -6.95 3.72 -30.16
N PRO A 91 -6.29 2.59 -30.49
CA PRO A 91 -4.86 2.40 -30.23
C PRO A 91 -4.00 3.12 -31.30
N PRO A 92 -2.77 3.57 -30.98
CA PRO A 92 -1.91 4.27 -31.93
C PRO A 92 -1.33 3.33 -33.01
N PRO A 93 -1.08 3.80 -34.24
CA PRO A 93 -0.30 3.06 -35.22
C PRO A 93 1.18 3.06 -34.86
N ARG A 94 1.83 1.92 -35.14
CA ARG A 94 3.29 1.75 -35.11
C ARG A 94 3.90 2.36 -36.37
N GLU A 95 4.91 3.20 -36.23
CA GLU A 95 5.81 3.58 -37.33
C GLU A 95 7.17 2.91 -37.14
N GLN A 96 7.61 2.22 -38.20
CA GLN A 96 8.94 1.63 -38.35
C GLN A 96 9.95 2.69 -38.81
N PRO A 97 11.25 2.51 -38.54
CA PRO A 97 12.29 3.44 -38.97
C PRO A 97 12.80 3.13 -40.38
N THR A 98 12.95 4.16 -41.21
CA THR A 98 13.66 4.11 -42.49
C THR A 98 14.99 4.85 -42.42
N GLU A 99 16.02 4.20 -42.97
CA GLU A 99 17.36 4.70 -43.25
C GLU A 99 17.39 5.94 -44.15
N GLY A 100 18.44 6.74 -44.01
CA GLY A 100 18.84 7.80 -44.94
C GLY A 100 20.21 8.36 -44.56
N ALA A 101 21.18 8.19 -45.45
CA ALA A 101 22.62 8.33 -45.26
C ALA A 101 23.20 9.73 -45.57
N GLN A 102 24.55 9.81 -45.50
CA GLN A 102 25.50 10.82 -46.03
C GLN A 102 25.93 11.91 -45.02
N ASP A 103 27.20 12.34 -44.89
CA ASP A 103 28.40 12.11 -45.70
C ASP A 103 29.69 12.58 -44.96
N ARG A 104 30.86 12.20 -45.52
CA ARG A 104 32.19 12.88 -45.50
C ARG A 104 33.28 12.59 -44.43
N PRO A 105 34.60 12.74 -44.79
CA PRO A 105 35.48 11.60 -45.08
C PRO A 105 36.87 11.71 -44.37
N PRO A 106 38.02 11.17 -44.86
CA PRO A 106 38.90 10.35 -44.02
C PRO A 106 40.21 11.04 -43.62
N SER A 107 40.85 10.56 -42.56
CA SER A 107 42.25 10.90 -42.26
C SER A 107 43.06 9.65 -41.98
N ALA A 108 44.16 9.54 -42.74
CA ALA A 108 45.18 8.52 -42.67
C ALA A 108 46.33 9.00 -41.76
N MET A 109 46.92 8.09 -40.99
CA MET A 109 48.35 7.95 -40.65
C MET A 109 48.45 7.09 -39.39
N ALA A 110 48.87 5.82 -39.49
CA ALA A 110 50.27 5.38 -39.57
C ALA A 110 51.06 5.53 -38.25
N ARG A 111 51.28 4.35 -37.64
CA ARG A 111 52.55 3.83 -37.11
C ARG A 111 53.12 4.35 -35.77
N ALA A 112 53.45 3.32 -34.97
CA ALA A 112 54.70 3.11 -34.22
C ALA A 112 54.84 3.71 -32.82
N ALA A 113 54.70 2.84 -31.82
CA ALA A 113 55.61 2.71 -30.67
C ALA A 113 55.45 1.26 -30.18
N GLY A 114 56.46 0.39 -30.21
CA GLY A 114 57.78 0.63 -29.67
C GLY A 114 57.89 -0.21 -28.41
N SER A 115 58.27 -1.46 -28.60
CA SER A 115 58.61 -2.46 -27.60
C SER A 115 59.64 -1.93 -26.59
N TYR A 116 59.33 -2.00 -25.30
CA TYR A 116 60.35 -1.87 -24.25
C TYR A 116 60.81 -3.27 -23.85
N ALA A 117 62.03 -3.55 -24.24
CA ALA A 117 62.77 -4.75 -23.90
C ALA A 117 62.93 -4.87 -22.38
N ARG A 118 62.64 -6.08 -21.90
CA ARG A 118 62.95 -6.58 -20.57
C ARG A 118 64.47 -6.64 -20.40
N ALA A 119 65.04 -5.68 -19.69
CA ALA A 119 66.42 -5.78 -19.20
C ALA A 119 66.45 -6.68 -17.96
N THR A 120 67.04 -7.86 -18.11
CA THR A 120 67.48 -8.72 -17.01
C THR A 120 68.71 -8.10 -16.36
N GLY A 121 68.55 -7.55 -15.16
CA GLY A 121 69.66 -7.14 -14.29
C GLY A 121 69.50 -7.80 -12.94
N GLY A 122 70.25 -8.86 -12.69
CA GLY A 122 70.31 -9.50 -11.38
C GLY A 122 71.11 -8.65 -10.39
N LYS A 123 70.56 -8.45 -9.19
CA LYS A 123 71.28 -8.24 -7.93
C LYS A 123 70.47 -8.85 -6.78
N GLU A 124 71.19 -9.40 -5.81
CA GLU A 124 70.79 -10.35 -4.75
C GLU A 124 69.56 -9.96 -3.90
N PRO A 125 68.82 -10.93 -3.36
CA PRO A 125 67.75 -10.64 -2.40
C PRO A 125 68.33 -10.36 -1.01
N VAL A 126 68.32 -9.09 -0.62
CA VAL A 126 68.48 -8.66 0.77
C VAL A 126 67.37 -9.30 1.62
N ARG A 127 67.76 -10.20 2.52
CA ARG A 127 66.89 -11.04 3.38
C ARG A 127 66.02 -10.25 4.38
N SER A 128 66.24 -8.93 4.49
CA SER A 128 65.65 -8.05 5.52
C SER A 128 64.24 -7.55 5.18
N ASP A 129 63.96 -7.21 3.92
CA ASP A 129 62.65 -6.61 3.55
C ASP A 129 61.54 -7.64 3.38
N ARG A 130 61.88 -8.88 3.02
CA ARG A 130 60.91 -9.97 2.86
C ARG A 130 60.26 -10.39 4.18
N ALA A 131 60.99 -10.27 5.30
CA ALA A 131 60.45 -10.56 6.63
C ALA A 131 59.39 -9.54 7.05
N LYS A 132 59.65 -8.24 6.82
CA LYS A 132 58.68 -7.16 7.08
C LYS A 132 57.46 -7.24 6.16
N GLN A 133 57.66 -7.59 4.89
CA GLN A 133 56.56 -7.83 3.95
C GLN A 133 55.72 -9.05 4.34
N ASN A 134 56.33 -10.14 4.83
CA ASN A 134 55.60 -11.31 5.31
C ASN A 134 54.82 -11.04 6.60
N GLU A 135 55.34 -10.21 7.52
CA GLU A 135 54.62 -9.83 8.73
C GLU A 135 53.47 -8.87 8.44
N ALA A 136 53.66 -7.92 7.52
CA ALA A 136 52.60 -7.05 7.01
C ALA A 136 51.52 -7.82 6.23
N ALA A 137 51.92 -8.85 5.48
CA ALA A 137 50.99 -9.75 4.81
C ALA A 137 50.21 -10.60 5.83
N ARG A 138 50.87 -11.11 6.88
CA ARG A 138 50.22 -11.86 7.97
C ARG A 138 49.24 -11.01 8.77
N LYS A 139 49.59 -9.76 9.07
CA LYS A 139 48.70 -8.77 9.71
C LYS A 139 47.52 -8.43 8.82
N LYS A 140 47.72 -8.20 7.52
CA LYS A 140 46.62 -8.00 6.55
C LYS A 140 45.71 -9.23 6.42
N THR A 141 46.24 -10.44 6.45
CA THR A 141 45.42 -11.67 6.43
C THR A 141 44.70 -11.90 7.75
N ALA A 142 45.28 -11.49 8.89
CA ALA A 142 44.65 -11.56 10.19
C ALA A 142 43.53 -10.51 10.35
N ASP A 143 43.75 -9.28 9.87
CA ASP A 143 42.71 -8.24 9.81
C ASP A 143 41.60 -8.60 8.81
N ALA A 144 41.93 -9.21 7.67
CA ALA A 144 40.93 -9.72 6.72
C ALA A 144 40.13 -10.91 7.30
N ALA A 145 40.76 -11.78 8.08
CA ALA A 145 40.09 -12.88 8.79
C ALA A 145 39.25 -12.39 9.98
N ALA A 146 39.62 -11.27 10.62
CA ALA A 146 38.85 -10.62 11.66
C ALA A 146 37.64 -9.84 11.09
N LEU A 147 37.79 -9.17 9.94
CA LEU A 147 36.66 -8.55 9.22
C LEU A 147 35.64 -9.58 8.69
N ALA A 148 36.09 -10.82 8.41
CA ALA A 148 35.20 -11.92 7.99
C ALA A 148 34.39 -12.54 9.16
N GLN A 149 34.69 -12.16 10.41
CA GLN A 149 33.97 -12.64 11.61
C GLN A 149 32.99 -11.61 12.18
N ILE A 150 32.83 -10.44 11.56
CA ILE A 150 31.74 -9.54 11.90
C ILE A 150 30.45 -10.23 11.44
N PRO A 151 29.51 -10.59 12.32
CA PRO A 151 28.25 -11.19 11.92
C PRO A 151 27.48 -10.19 11.04
N THR A 152 27.54 -10.37 9.72
CA THR A 152 26.83 -9.57 8.71
C THR A 152 25.33 -9.87 8.70
N HIS A 153 24.71 -10.01 9.88
CA HIS A 153 23.28 -10.29 10.00
C HIS A 153 22.46 -9.00 10.15
N GLU A 154 23.08 -7.88 10.52
CA GLU A 154 22.34 -6.63 10.79
C GLU A 154 22.23 -5.67 9.60
N LEU A 155 22.90 -5.96 8.47
CA LEU A 155 22.79 -5.17 7.22
C LEU A 155 22.14 -5.94 6.07
N ARG A 156 21.75 -7.20 6.26
CA ARG A 156 20.96 -7.89 5.24
C ARG A 156 19.54 -7.36 5.32
N GLU A 157 19.01 -6.84 4.21
CA GLU A 157 17.57 -6.62 4.08
C GLU A 157 16.87 -7.93 4.43
N LYS A 158 16.14 -7.94 5.55
CA LYS A 158 15.41 -9.14 6.02
C LYS A 158 14.59 -9.66 4.87
N THR A 159 14.68 -10.96 4.61
CA THR A 159 13.87 -11.57 3.56
C THR A 159 12.38 -11.35 3.86
N PRO A 160 11.49 -11.29 2.85
CA PRO A 160 10.06 -11.11 3.09
C PRO A 160 9.46 -12.15 4.06
N ALA A 161 10.03 -13.36 4.09
CA ALA A 161 9.64 -14.41 5.02
C ALA A 161 10.07 -14.13 6.47
N GLU A 162 11.30 -13.66 6.69
CA GLU A 162 11.79 -13.26 8.02
C GLU A 162 11.00 -12.06 8.56
N ARG A 163 10.72 -11.06 7.72
CA ARG A 163 9.85 -9.94 8.12
C ARG A 163 8.44 -10.40 8.51
N ALA A 164 7.87 -11.36 7.80
CA ALA A 164 6.55 -11.89 8.13
C ALA A 164 6.56 -12.66 9.45
N ALA A 165 7.65 -13.38 9.77
CA ALA A 165 7.80 -14.05 11.05
C ALA A 165 7.90 -13.05 12.21
N ASP A 166 8.74 -12.01 12.06
CA ASP A 166 8.85 -10.92 13.03
C ASP A 166 7.52 -10.19 13.23
N TYR A 167 6.81 -9.92 12.12
CA TYR A 167 5.48 -9.29 12.14
C TYR A 167 4.46 -10.11 12.95
N ILE A 168 4.44 -11.43 12.78
CA ILE A 168 3.54 -12.32 13.53
C ILE A 168 3.93 -12.37 15.02
N ALA A 169 5.23 -12.45 15.31
CA ALA A 169 5.73 -12.46 16.69
C ALA A 169 5.36 -11.17 17.43
N ASP A 170 5.66 -10.01 16.84
CA ASP A 170 5.34 -8.70 17.39
C ASP A 170 3.83 -8.48 17.48
N TYR A 171 3.06 -8.97 16.51
CA TYR A 171 1.59 -8.94 16.56
C TYR A 171 1.05 -9.67 17.78
N ASN A 172 1.52 -10.90 18.04
CA ASN A 172 1.08 -11.67 19.19
C ASN A 172 1.50 -11.00 20.51
N ALA A 173 2.66 -10.34 20.53
CA ALA A 173 3.13 -9.57 21.69
C ALA A 173 2.27 -8.34 22.01
N LEU A 174 1.46 -7.83 21.06
CA LEU A 174 0.55 -6.70 21.31
C LEU A 174 -0.48 -7.00 22.42
N TYR A 175 -0.83 -8.27 22.62
CA TYR A 175 -1.73 -8.67 23.70
C TYR A 175 -1.06 -8.70 25.08
N GLU A 176 0.26 -8.89 25.11
CA GLU A 176 1.06 -8.95 26.33
C GLU A 176 1.43 -7.55 26.85
N VAL A 177 1.18 -6.50 26.06
CA VAL A 177 1.43 -5.11 26.45
C VAL A 177 0.63 -4.76 27.70
N GLN A 178 1.31 -4.80 28.83
CA GLN A 178 0.78 -4.37 30.12
C GLN A 178 0.77 -2.85 30.19
N GLY A 179 -0.28 -2.28 30.78
CA GLY A 179 -0.38 -0.84 30.95
C GLY A 179 -1.77 -0.26 30.74
N THR A 180 -1.80 1.08 30.69
CA THR A 180 -3.04 1.84 30.45
C THR A 180 -3.50 1.70 28.99
N MET A 181 -4.77 2.01 28.72
CA MET A 181 -5.30 2.03 27.35
C MET A 181 -4.49 2.91 26.40
N PHE A 182 -3.89 3.99 26.91
CA PHE A 182 -3.00 4.85 26.14
C PHE A 182 -1.71 4.13 25.71
N GLN A 183 -1.10 3.34 26.59
CA GLN A 183 0.11 2.57 26.26
C GLN A 183 -0.19 1.48 25.23
N LYS A 184 -1.32 0.77 25.38
CA LYS A 184 -1.80 -0.18 24.38
C LYS A 184 -2.06 0.47 23.03
N LYS A 185 -2.69 1.66 23.04
CA LYS A 185 -2.90 2.44 21.83
C LYS A 185 -1.56 2.82 21.19
N LYS A 186 -0.62 3.36 21.97
CA LYS A 186 0.69 3.74 21.47
C LYS A 186 1.45 2.55 20.85
N ALA A 187 1.47 1.39 21.52
CA ALA A 187 2.11 0.18 20.99
C ALA A 187 1.54 -0.22 19.62
N GLN A 188 0.23 -0.04 19.40
CA GLN A 188 -0.37 -0.28 18.09
C GLN A 188 0.03 0.78 17.05
N ASP A 189 0.08 2.07 17.41
CA ASP A 189 0.54 3.10 16.47
C ASP A 189 2.00 2.86 16.07
N ASP A 190 2.82 2.48 17.03
CA ASP A 190 4.23 2.15 16.82
C ASP A 190 4.36 0.90 15.93
N PHE A 191 3.56 -0.15 16.18
CA PHE A 191 3.49 -1.35 15.33
C PHE A 191 3.03 -1.04 13.90
N ILE A 192 1.95 -0.27 13.74
CA ILE A 192 1.42 0.14 12.43
C ILE A 192 2.46 0.91 11.65
N LYS A 193 3.22 1.79 12.32
CA LYS A 193 4.32 2.55 11.70
C LYS A 193 5.52 1.68 11.35
N GLN A 194 5.94 0.79 12.26
CA GLN A 194 7.11 -0.07 12.10
C GLN A 194 6.97 -1.02 10.90
N TYR A 195 5.76 -1.56 10.68
CA TYR A 195 5.47 -2.53 9.63
C TYR A 195 4.70 -1.95 8.44
N GLU A 196 4.52 -0.62 8.39
CA GLU A 196 3.76 0.05 7.33
C GLU A 196 2.39 -0.61 7.09
N VAL A 197 1.69 -0.93 8.19
CA VAL A 197 0.46 -1.72 8.16
C VAL A 197 -0.63 -0.98 7.40
N GLN A 198 -1.20 -1.66 6.41
CA GLN A 198 -2.36 -1.21 5.68
C GLN A 198 -3.63 -1.86 6.26
N GLY A 199 -4.58 -1.03 6.67
CA GLY A 199 -5.89 -1.51 7.12
C GLY A 199 -6.74 -2.00 5.96
N MET A 200 -7.47 -3.09 6.17
CA MET A 200 -8.42 -3.65 5.21
C MET A 200 -9.77 -3.98 5.86
N LYS A 201 -10.86 -3.72 5.12
CA LYS A 201 -12.23 -4.00 5.56
C LYS A 201 -13.02 -4.76 4.51
N CYS A 202 -13.88 -5.68 4.95
CA CYS A 202 -14.80 -6.39 4.06
C CYS A 202 -15.97 -5.47 3.66
N THR A 203 -16.04 -5.05 2.39
CA THR A 203 -17.05 -4.08 1.92
C THR A 203 -18.40 -4.72 1.64
N ASN A 204 -18.42 -6.01 1.30
CA ASN A 204 -19.65 -6.74 0.98
C ASN A 204 -20.20 -7.56 2.16
N MET A 205 -19.73 -7.32 3.38
CA MET A 205 -20.19 -8.04 4.58
C MET A 205 -21.72 -8.03 4.72
N ARG A 206 -22.36 -6.87 4.52
CA ARG A 206 -23.82 -6.73 4.64
C ARG A 206 -24.59 -7.55 3.59
N LEU A 207 -24.04 -7.68 2.38
CA LEU A 207 -24.61 -8.55 1.33
C LEU A 207 -24.38 -10.03 1.65
N ARG A 208 -23.27 -10.36 2.32
CA ARG A 208 -22.94 -11.73 2.72
C ARG A 208 -23.81 -12.27 3.85
N LEU A 209 -24.38 -11.39 4.69
CA LEU A 209 -25.37 -11.78 5.69
C LEU A 209 -26.60 -12.45 5.06
N SER A 210 -27.06 -11.96 3.89
CA SER A 210 -28.17 -12.58 3.15
C SER A 210 -27.72 -13.57 2.08
N ARG A 211 -26.48 -13.44 1.58
CA ARG A 211 -25.89 -14.32 0.55
C ARG A 211 -24.48 -14.76 0.96
N PRO A 212 -24.36 -15.76 1.84
CA PRO A 212 -23.06 -16.20 2.37
C PRO A 212 -22.14 -16.82 1.29
N GLU A 213 -22.69 -17.20 0.15
CA GLU A 213 -21.99 -17.76 -1.01
C GLU A 213 -21.11 -16.73 -1.74
N LEU A 214 -21.36 -15.43 -1.54
CA LEU A 214 -20.54 -14.39 -2.18
C LEU A 214 -19.13 -14.38 -1.58
N GLU A 215 -18.11 -14.25 -2.43
CA GLU A 215 -16.71 -14.11 -2.00
C GLU A 215 -16.49 -12.78 -1.27
N PRO A 216 -15.68 -12.73 -0.19
CA PRO A 216 -15.38 -11.50 0.51
C PRO A 216 -14.58 -10.52 -0.38
N ARG A 217 -14.93 -9.24 -0.29
CA ARG A 217 -14.26 -8.15 -1.00
C ARG A 217 -13.58 -7.24 0.00
N PHE A 218 -12.25 -7.33 0.06
CA PHE A 218 -11.47 -6.48 0.94
C PHE A 218 -11.03 -5.20 0.22
N VAL A 219 -11.18 -4.07 0.90
CA VAL A 219 -10.74 -2.74 0.43
C VAL A 219 -9.87 -2.10 1.49
N ALA A 220 -8.88 -1.33 1.05
CA ALA A 220 -8.00 -0.56 1.91
C ALA A 220 -8.79 0.50 2.70
N VAL A 221 -8.51 0.63 3.99
CA VAL A 221 -9.10 1.65 4.87
C VAL A 221 -8.00 2.41 5.58
N ALA A 222 -8.15 3.73 5.63
CA ALA A 222 -7.36 4.63 6.45
C ALA A 222 -8.30 5.35 7.44
N PRO A 223 -8.02 5.35 8.75
CA PRO A 223 -6.83 4.81 9.41
C PRO A 223 -6.86 3.27 9.59
N PRO A 224 -5.69 2.58 9.66
CA PRO A 224 -5.63 1.13 9.85
C PRO A 224 -6.30 0.61 11.14
N ARG A 225 -6.50 1.48 12.13
CA ARG A 225 -7.18 1.15 13.38
C ARG A 225 -8.64 0.75 13.22
N ASP A 226 -9.32 1.33 12.24
CA ASP A 226 -10.74 1.10 12.00
C ASP A 226 -10.99 -0.07 11.04
N ALA A 227 -9.91 -0.73 10.63
CA ALA A 227 -9.95 -1.90 9.76
C ALA A 227 -10.16 -3.19 10.55
N ASP A 228 -10.80 -4.16 9.91
CA ASP A 228 -11.01 -5.50 10.48
C ASP A 228 -9.74 -6.36 10.35
N PHE A 229 -8.91 -6.06 9.34
CA PHE A 229 -7.67 -6.78 9.04
C PHE A 229 -6.50 -5.82 8.84
N TRP A 230 -5.31 -6.25 9.23
CA TRP A 230 -4.05 -5.53 9.15
C TRP A 230 -3.10 -6.26 8.21
N GLY A 231 -2.70 -5.61 7.12
CA GLY A 231 -1.80 -6.16 6.10
C GLY A 231 -0.44 -5.49 6.11
N MET A 232 0.62 -6.24 6.37
CA MET A 232 2.00 -5.78 6.14
C MET A 232 2.40 -6.02 4.68
N PRO A 233 2.91 -5.01 3.94
CA PRO A 233 3.33 -5.17 2.56
C PRO A 233 4.56 -6.10 2.43
N LEU A 234 4.41 -7.16 1.64
CA LEU A 234 5.49 -8.09 1.28
C LEU A 234 6.19 -7.73 -0.05
N GLY A 235 5.60 -6.82 -0.82
CA GLY A 235 6.01 -6.47 -2.19
C GLY A 235 5.10 -7.11 -3.24
N ASN A 236 5.17 -6.65 -4.49
CA ASN A 236 4.35 -7.16 -5.61
C ASN A 236 2.82 -7.13 -5.35
N ASN A 237 2.33 -6.10 -4.65
CA ASN A 237 0.94 -5.98 -4.19
C ASN A 237 0.47 -7.13 -3.28
N LEU A 238 1.38 -7.93 -2.73
CA LEU A 238 1.09 -8.99 -1.75
C LEU A 238 1.28 -8.47 -0.33
N PHE A 239 0.41 -8.93 0.56
CA PHE A 239 0.38 -8.49 1.94
C PHE A 239 0.24 -9.69 2.88
N ALA A 240 1.00 -9.68 3.97
CA ALA A 240 0.82 -10.58 5.10
C ALA A 240 -0.29 -10.02 6.00
N VAL A 241 -1.43 -10.69 6.00
CA VAL A 241 -2.65 -10.22 6.66
C VAL A 241 -2.92 -10.99 7.94
N VAL A 242 -3.25 -10.22 8.99
CA VAL A 242 -3.67 -10.70 10.31
C VAL A 242 -4.98 -9.99 10.71
N PRO A 243 -5.84 -10.58 11.54
CA PRO A 243 -7.02 -9.88 12.05
C PRO A 243 -6.60 -8.72 12.95
N ASN A 244 -7.43 -7.68 13.07
CA ASN A 244 -7.21 -6.63 14.05
C ASN A 244 -7.27 -7.24 15.47
N PRO A 245 -6.29 -6.97 16.35
CA PRO A 245 -6.22 -7.63 17.66
C PRO A 245 -7.35 -7.26 18.63
N PHE A 246 -8.12 -6.20 18.34
CA PHE A 246 -9.30 -5.81 19.13
C PHE A 246 -10.62 -6.14 18.44
N LEU A 247 -10.56 -6.81 17.29
CA LEU A 247 -11.74 -7.32 16.63
C LEU A 247 -12.41 -8.35 17.53
N VAL A 248 -13.73 -8.26 17.67
CA VAL A 248 -14.51 -9.31 18.30
C VAL A 248 -14.86 -10.36 17.24
N TYR A 249 -14.39 -11.59 17.42
CA TYR A 249 -14.63 -12.66 16.47
C TYR A 249 -15.87 -13.47 16.87
N GLY A 250 -17.00 -13.07 16.30
CA GLY A 250 -18.29 -13.78 16.39
C GLY A 250 -18.71 -14.44 15.07
N GLU A 251 -19.96 -14.91 15.03
CA GLU A 251 -20.55 -15.59 13.88
C GLU A 251 -20.61 -14.71 12.63
N GLU A 252 -20.93 -13.43 12.80
CA GLU A 252 -20.98 -12.47 11.69
C GLU A 252 -19.61 -12.30 11.03
N MET A 253 -18.55 -12.17 11.83
CA MET A 253 -17.18 -12.07 11.30
C MET A 253 -16.72 -13.38 10.66
N HIS A 254 -17.12 -14.52 11.23
CA HIS A 254 -16.85 -15.83 10.67
C HIS A 254 -17.49 -16.04 9.31
N THR A 255 -18.78 -15.77 9.19
CA THR A 255 -19.59 -16.09 8.00
C THR A 255 -19.55 -15.00 6.93
N ALA A 256 -19.67 -13.74 7.33
CA ALA A 256 -19.78 -12.60 6.43
C ALA A 256 -18.53 -11.72 6.40
N GLY A 257 -17.81 -11.61 7.52
CA GLY A 257 -16.63 -10.74 7.65
C GLY A 257 -15.38 -11.21 6.90
N GLY A 258 -15.39 -12.42 6.34
CA GLY A 258 -14.26 -12.95 5.57
C GLY A 258 -13.27 -13.78 6.39
N MET A 259 -13.47 -13.95 7.69
CA MET A 259 -12.54 -14.69 8.57
C MET A 259 -12.42 -16.16 8.19
N ARG A 260 -13.53 -16.84 7.88
CA ARG A 260 -13.53 -18.25 7.45
C ARG A 260 -12.80 -18.47 6.12
N GLU A 261 -12.87 -17.48 5.22
CA GLU A 261 -12.20 -17.55 3.93
C GLU A 261 -10.70 -17.22 4.04
N ALA A 262 -10.35 -16.29 4.93
CA ALA A 262 -8.99 -15.80 5.13
C ALA A 262 -8.14 -16.69 6.03
N PHE A 263 -8.73 -17.31 7.07
CA PHE A 263 -7.99 -18.03 8.10
C PHE A 263 -8.62 -19.38 8.44
N ASN A 264 -7.75 -20.37 8.60
CA ASN A 264 -8.11 -21.62 9.25
C ASN A 264 -8.08 -21.39 10.77
N SER A 265 -9.25 -21.42 11.41
CA SER A 265 -9.44 -21.15 12.84
C SER A 265 -10.18 -22.29 13.55
N ASN A 266 -10.02 -22.37 14.87
CA ASN A 266 -10.76 -23.26 15.78
C ASN A 266 -12.15 -22.70 16.17
N TYR A 267 -12.74 -21.86 15.32
CA TYR A 267 -14.02 -21.21 15.60
C TYR A 267 -15.13 -22.23 15.87
N ARG A 268 -16.00 -21.90 16.83
CA ARG A 268 -17.18 -22.71 17.19
C ARG A 268 -18.43 -21.83 17.11
N PRO A 269 -19.51 -22.31 16.46
CA PRO A 269 -20.78 -21.58 16.41
C PRO A 269 -21.27 -21.21 17.81
N GLY A 270 -21.81 -20.01 17.97
CA GLY A 270 -22.32 -19.50 19.25
C GLY A 270 -21.25 -19.08 20.26
N THR A 271 -19.95 -19.18 19.93
CA THR A 271 -18.86 -18.65 20.76
C THR A 271 -18.34 -17.34 20.17
N VAL A 272 -18.03 -16.39 21.06
CA VAL A 272 -17.40 -15.12 20.73
C VAL A 272 -15.98 -15.13 21.29
N TYR A 273 -15.01 -14.77 20.47
CA TYR A 273 -13.60 -14.75 20.83
C TYR A 273 -13.07 -13.31 20.83
N GLY A 274 -12.35 -12.94 21.89
CA GLY A 274 -11.73 -11.61 22.02
C GLY A 274 -10.21 -11.60 21.89
N HIS A 275 -9.59 -12.78 21.78
CA HIS A 275 -8.14 -12.92 21.68
C HIS A 275 -7.75 -13.85 20.53
N PHE A 276 -6.69 -13.48 19.81
CA PHE A 276 -6.17 -14.26 18.68
C PHE A 276 -4.68 -14.51 18.84
N THR A 277 -4.28 -15.78 18.74
CA THR A 277 -2.90 -16.16 18.49
C THR A 277 -2.74 -16.51 17.01
N VAL A 278 -2.00 -15.71 16.26
CA VAL A 278 -1.71 -15.98 14.85
C VAL A 278 -0.49 -16.89 14.76
N LYS A 279 -0.64 -18.02 14.07
CA LYS A 279 0.45 -18.95 13.75
C LYS A 279 1.05 -18.68 12.38
N GLU A 280 0.18 -18.44 11.40
CA GLU A 280 0.56 -18.07 10.04
C GLU A 280 -0.32 -16.92 9.57
N ALA A 281 0.29 -15.87 9.01
CA ALA A 281 -0.45 -14.78 8.37
C ALA A 281 -1.10 -15.27 7.06
N ALA A 282 -2.27 -14.74 6.74
CA ALA A 282 -2.87 -14.93 5.43
C ALA A 282 -2.12 -14.10 4.38
N THR A 283 -2.23 -14.45 3.10
CA THR A 283 -1.64 -13.67 2.01
C THR A 283 -2.72 -13.14 1.09
N PHE A 284 -2.86 -11.82 1.01
CA PHE A 284 -3.83 -11.14 0.15
C PHE A 284 -3.13 -10.37 -0.96
N GLN A 285 -3.82 -10.14 -2.08
CA GLN A 285 -3.40 -9.20 -3.12
C GLN A 285 -4.30 -7.97 -3.15
N PHE A 286 -3.72 -6.78 -3.26
CA PHE A 286 -4.46 -5.52 -3.42
C PHE A 286 -4.77 -5.21 -4.90
N GLY A 287 -5.89 -4.52 -5.15
CA GLY A 287 -6.21 -3.93 -6.46
C GLY A 287 -7.25 -4.67 -7.30
N THR A 288 -7.68 -5.87 -6.90
CA THR A 288 -8.79 -6.59 -7.55
C THR A 288 -9.41 -7.47 -6.49
N ILE A 289 -10.68 -7.24 -6.13
CA ILE A 289 -11.53 -8.06 -5.23
C ILE A 289 -10.68 -8.99 -4.36
N GLY A 290 -10.18 -8.51 -3.22
CA GLY A 290 -9.09 -9.13 -2.45
C GLY A 290 -9.19 -10.65 -2.38
N LYS A 291 -8.54 -11.34 -3.32
CA LYS A 291 -8.51 -12.80 -3.36
C LYS A 291 -7.54 -13.25 -2.31
N VAL A 292 -7.98 -14.17 -1.47
CA VAL A 292 -7.11 -14.85 -0.50
C VAL A 292 -6.23 -15.81 -1.31
N PHE A 293 -4.94 -15.50 -1.44
CA PHE A 293 -3.98 -16.36 -2.14
C PHE A 293 -3.56 -17.55 -1.27
N ARG A 294 -3.33 -17.27 0.01
CA ARG A 294 -2.98 -18.27 1.00
C ARG A 294 -3.77 -17.99 2.26
N ARG A 295 -4.44 -19.03 2.78
CA ARG A 295 -5.10 -18.93 4.08
C ARG A 295 -4.06 -18.89 5.19
N GLY A 296 -4.27 -18.00 6.15
CA GLY A 296 -3.51 -18.00 7.39
C GLY A 296 -4.00 -19.09 8.34
N GLN A 297 -3.30 -19.23 9.46
CA GLN A 297 -3.70 -20.10 10.56
C GLN A 297 -3.75 -19.28 11.85
N LEU A 298 -4.91 -19.31 12.51
CA LEU A 298 -5.11 -18.63 13.78
C LEU A 298 -5.75 -19.55 14.81
N LYS A 299 -5.48 -19.27 16.08
CA LYS A 299 -6.16 -19.85 17.23
C LYS A 299 -6.89 -18.72 17.93
N ALA A 300 -8.21 -18.83 17.99
CA ALA A 300 -9.08 -17.91 18.71
C ALA A 300 -9.27 -18.42 20.14
N GLU A 301 -9.21 -17.50 21.11
CA GLU A 301 -9.37 -17.74 22.54
C GLU A 301 -10.49 -16.85 23.10
N VAL A 302 -11.25 -17.40 24.04
CA VAL A 302 -12.45 -16.79 24.62
C VAL A 302 -12.05 -15.81 25.71
#